data_AF-A0A6B3HMH2-F1
#
_entry.id   AF-A0A6B3HMH2-F1
#
_cell.length_a   1.000
_cell.length_b   1.000
_cell.length_c   1.000
_cell.angle_alpha   90.00
_cell.angle_beta   90.00
_cell.angle_gamma   90.00
#
_symmetry.space_group_name_H-M   'P 1'
#
loop_
_entity.id
_entity.type
_entity.pdbx_description
1 polymer ?
#
loop_
_entity_poly.entity_id
_entity_poly.type
_entity_poly.pdbx_seq_one_letter_code
_entity_poly.pdbx_strand_id
1 'polypeptide(L)'
;LDDEPGAAARRKARLDEVAGSELASDAEIFTGTPAELADLLLDWRSTGLDGFRLRPGTLPHDLIAITRGLVPELQRRGVFRTEYASTTLRGHLGLARPTSRYAKAG
;
A
#
# COMPACT_ATOMS: atom_id res chain seq x y z
N LEU A 1 -5.80 -9.75 -0.63
CA LEU A 1 -7.01 -9.01 -1.07
C LEU A 1 -7.82 -9.86 -2.02
N ASP A 2 -9.14 -9.72 -2.03
CA ASP A 2 -10.04 -10.27 -3.06
C ASP A 2 -11.27 -9.38 -3.22
N ASP A 3 -11.98 -9.55 -4.33
CA ASP A 3 -13.21 -8.78 -4.58
C ASP A 3 -14.36 -9.19 -3.66
N GLU A 4 -14.41 -10.46 -3.26
CA GLU A 4 -15.41 -10.98 -2.32
C GLU A 4 -14.96 -10.84 -0.85
N PRO A 5 -15.81 -10.28 0.03
CA PRO A 5 -15.58 -10.30 1.46
C PRO A 5 -15.29 -11.71 2.00
N GLY A 6 -14.26 -11.82 2.83
CA GLY A 6 -13.82 -13.06 3.46
C GLY A 6 -13.06 -14.05 2.55
N ALA A 7 -13.01 -13.85 1.22
CA ALA A 7 -12.24 -14.74 0.34
C ALA A 7 -10.74 -14.68 0.63
N ALA A 8 -10.21 -13.48 0.93
CA ALA A 8 -8.81 -13.29 1.29
C ALA A 8 -8.45 -14.01 2.59
N ALA A 9 -9.35 -13.98 3.58
CA ALA A 9 -9.17 -14.67 4.86
C ALA A 9 -9.15 -16.19 4.66
N ARG A 10 -10.08 -16.74 3.86
CA ARG A 10 -10.09 -18.16 3.50
C ARG A 10 -8.82 -18.60 2.78
N ARG A 11 -8.31 -17.78 1.84
CA ARG A 11 -7.04 -18.08 1.16
C ARG A 11 -5.87 -18.07 2.14
N LYS A 12 -5.76 -17.07 3.02
CA LYS A 12 -4.71 -17.00 4.04
C LYS A 12 -4.76 -18.25 4.95
N ALA A 13 -5.94 -18.61 5.45
CA ALA A 13 -6.11 -19.79 6.31
C ALA A 13 -5.60 -21.09 5.66
N ARG A 14 -5.88 -21.29 4.37
CA ARG A 14 -5.33 -22.45 3.62
C ARG A 14 -3.81 -22.39 3.49
N LEU A 15 -3.22 -21.21 3.33
CA LEU A 15 -1.77 -21.07 3.25
C LEU A 15 -1.11 -21.37 4.60
N ASP A 16 -1.69 -20.89 5.70
CA ASP A 16 -1.22 -21.18 7.06
C ASP A 16 -1.30 -22.69 7.36
N GLU A 17 -2.39 -23.36 6.95
CA GLU A 17 -2.55 -24.81 7.06
C GLU A 17 -1.45 -25.56 6.31
N VAL A 18 -1.19 -25.19 5.05
CA VAL A 18 -0.12 -25.79 4.23
C VAL A 18 1.27 -25.50 4.82
N ALA A 19 1.47 -24.33 5.41
CA ALA A 19 2.72 -23.96 6.06
C ALA A 19 2.91 -24.62 7.44
N GLY A 20 1.85 -25.19 8.03
CA GLY A 20 1.85 -25.77 9.37
C GLY A 20 2.00 -24.73 10.49
N SER A 21 1.86 -23.44 10.19
CA SER A 21 1.96 -22.34 11.16
C SER A 21 1.26 -21.09 10.63
N GLU A 22 0.78 -20.26 11.55
CA GLU A 22 0.19 -18.98 11.19
C GLU A 22 1.25 -17.99 10.71
N LEU A 23 0.94 -17.26 9.63
CA LEU A 23 1.75 -16.12 9.22
C LEU A 23 1.83 -15.08 10.36
N ALA A 24 3.04 -14.86 10.86
CA ALA A 24 3.38 -13.77 11.76
C ALA A 24 4.13 -12.66 11.01
N SER A 25 3.90 -11.41 11.39
CA SER A 25 4.50 -10.23 10.77
C SER A 25 4.64 -9.11 11.79
N ASP A 26 5.67 -8.29 11.64
CA ASP A 26 5.87 -7.02 12.37
C ASP A 26 4.99 -5.87 11.82
N ALA A 27 4.30 -6.12 10.72
CA ALA A 27 3.31 -5.24 10.13
C ALA A 27 1.90 -5.85 10.23
N GLU A 28 0.88 -5.00 10.32
CA GLU A 28 -0.54 -5.39 10.32
C GLU A 28 -0.86 -6.35 9.17
N ILE A 29 -1.50 -7.47 9.50
CA ILE A 29 -1.89 -8.49 8.52
C ILE A 29 -3.35 -8.27 8.14
N PHE A 30 -3.56 -7.72 6.95
CA PHE A 30 -4.89 -7.41 6.45
C PHE A 30 -5.42 -8.48 5.50
N THR A 31 -6.65 -8.96 5.74
CA THR A 31 -7.41 -9.77 4.77
C THR A 31 -8.80 -9.16 4.56
N GLY A 32 -9.06 -8.69 3.35
CA GLY A 32 -10.33 -8.09 2.97
C GLY A 32 -10.33 -7.70 1.50
N THR A 33 -11.23 -6.79 1.15
CA THR A 33 -11.38 -6.21 -0.18
C THR A 33 -10.48 -5.00 -0.39
N PRO A 34 -10.24 -4.59 -1.66
CA PRO A 34 -9.55 -3.34 -1.93
C PRO A 34 -10.22 -2.10 -1.32
N ALA A 35 -11.56 -2.08 -1.23
CA ALA A 35 -12.30 -0.98 -0.63
C ALA A 35 -12.12 -0.92 0.89
N GLU A 36 -12.22 -2.08 1.56
CA GLU A 36 -11.98 -2.19 3.01
C GLU A 36 -10.53 -1.81 3.38
N LEU A 37 -9.56 -2.19 2.54
CA LEU A 37 -8.18 -1.74 2.74
C LEU A 37 -8.06 -0.22 2.55
N ALA A 38 -8.75 0.36 1.56
CA ALA A 38 -8.76 1.82 1.40
C ALA A 38 -9.37 2.52 2.62
N ASP A 39 -10.42 1.97 3.23
CA ASP A 39 -11.00 2.48 4.48
C ASP A 39 -9.96 2.47 5.61
N LEU A 40 -9.30 1.33 5.84
CA LEU A 40 -8.26 1.21 6.87
C LEU A 40 -7.12 2.22 6.69
N LEU A 41 -6.63 2.38 5.45
CA LEU A 41 -5.55 3.32 5.15
C LEU A 41 -5.97 4.78 5.37
N LEU A 42 -7.23 5.12 5.13
CA LEU A 42 -7.77 6.46 5.39
C LEU A 42 -7.97 6.73 6.88
N ASP A 43 -8.42 5.74 7.64
CA ASP A 43 -8.51 5.84 9.09
C ASP A 43 -7.13 6.10 9.69
N TRP A 44 -6.11 5.36 9.26
CA TRP A 44 -4.72 5.62 9.65
C TRP A 44 -4.17 6.95 9.15
N ARG A 45 -4.57 7.41 7.97
CA ARG A 45 -4.20 8.74 7.50
C ARG A 45 -4.77 9.83 8.41
N SER A 46 -5.98 9.63 8.93
CA SER A 46 -6.61 10.58 9.87
C SER A 46 -5.85 10.74 11.20
N THR A 47 -4.99 9.77 11.55
CA THR A 47 -4.13 9.83 12.73
C THR A 47 -2.76 10.47 12.46
N GLY A 48 -2.49 10.90 11.23
CA GLY A 48 -1.26 11.62 10.84
C GLY A 48 -0.25 10.79 10.04
N LEU A 49 -0.62 9.63 9.50
CA LEU A 49 0.27 8.85 8.62
C LEU A 49 0.19 9.34 7.16
N ASP A 50 1.34 9.74 6.60
CA ASP A 50 1.43 10.29 5.24
C ASP A 50 1.54 9.24 4.13
N GLY A 51 1.87 7.98 4.49
CA GLY A 51 2.09 6.93 3.51
C GLY A 51 2.28 5.55 4.12
N PHE A 52 2.16 4.54 3.27
CA PHE A 52 2.13 3.13 3.69
C PHE A 52 3.01 2.26 2.80
N ARG A 53 3.60 1.23 3.41
CA ARG A 53 4.35 0.19 2.71
C ARG A 53 3.51 -1.09 2.71
N LEU A 54 2.99 -1.47 1.54
CA LEU A 54 2.23 -2.70 1.39
C LEU A 54 3.16 -3.89 1.15
N ARG A 55 2.89 -5.01 1.84
CA ARG A 55 3.59 -6.30 1.67
C ARG A 55 2.58 -7.31 1.10
N PRO A 56 2.62 -7.59 -0.21
CA PRO A 56 1.75 -8.61 -0.80
C PRO A 56 1.96 -9.98 -0.12
N GLY A 57 0.89 -10.63 0.32
CA GLY A 57 0.98 -11.96 0.94
C GLY A 57 1.26 -13.06 -0.08
N THR A 58 0.76 -12.89 -1.31
CA THR A 58 0.94 -13.80 -2.43
C THR A 58 1.15 -13.05 -3.74
N LEU A 59 2.17 -13.44 -4.50
CA LEU A 59 2.44 -12.92 -5.84
C LEU A 59 2.06 -13.95 -6.90
N PRO A 60 1.52 -13.52 -8.06
CA PRO A 60 1.20 -12.13 -8.43
C PRO A 60 -0.15 -11.63 -7.92
N HIS A 61 -0.96 -12.49 -7.29
CA HIS A 61 -2.38 -12.24 -6.96
C HIS A 61 -2.62 -10.93 -6.22
N ASP A 62 -1.96 -10.72 -5.08
CA ASP A 62 -2.21 -9.52 -4.26
C ASP A 62 -1.66 -8.25 -4.93
N LEU A 63 -0.58 -8.36 -5.72
CA LEU A 63 -0.07 -7.21 -6.48
C LEU A 63 -1.08 -6.76 -7.56
N ILE A 64 -1.75 -7.71 -8.21
CA ILE A 64 -2.83 -7.40 -9.17
C ILE A 64 -4.00 -6.74 -8.44
N ALA A 65 -4.44 -7.28 -7.30
CA ALA A 65 -5.53 -6.69 -6.53
C ALA A 65 -5.18 -5.29 -5.99
N ILE A 66 -3.94 -5.05 -5.58
CA ILE A 66 -3.47 -3.72 -5.16
C ILE A 66 -3.48 -2.76 -6.36
N THR A 67 -2.89 -3.13 -7.48
CA THR A 67 -2.73 -2.22 -8.63
C THR A 67 -4.02 -1.97 -9.40
N ARG A 68 -4.92 -2.96 -9.48
CA ARG A 68 -6.18 -2.89 -10.25
C ARG A 68 -7.42 -2.66 -9.40
N GLY A 69 -7.36 -2.91 -8.10
CA GLY A 69 -8.45 -2.66 -7.16
C GLY A 69 -8.17 -1.45 -6.27
N LEU A 70 -7.13 -1.54 -5.44
CA LEU A 70 -6.86 -0.55 -4.39
C LEU A 70 -6.43 0.82 -4.97
N VAL A 71 -5.50 0.83 -5.92
CA VAL A 71 -5.00 2.08 -6.51
C VAL A 71 -6.13 2.89 -7.17
N PRO A 72 -6.98 2.30 -8.04
CA PRO A 72 -8.14 3.00 -8.58
C PRO A 72 -9.13 3.47 -7.51
N GLU A 73 -9.34 2.71 -6.44
CA GLU A 73 -10.21 3.12 -5.35
C GLU A 73 -9.67 4.35 -4.61
N LEU A 74 -8.38 4.37 -4.27
CA LEU A 74 -7.74 5.53 -3.65
C LEU A 74 -7.74 6.76 -4.57
N GLN A 75 -7.61 6.57 -5.89
CA GLN A 75 -7.73 7.64 -6.88
C GLN A 75 -9.16 8.18 -6.95
N ARG A 76 -10.19 7.32 -6.98
CA ARG A 76 -11.61 7.73 -6.93
C ARG A 76 -11.93 8.57 -5.70
N ARG A 77 -11.32 8.24 -4.56
CA ARG A 77 -11.47 8.97 -3.30
C ARG A 77 -10.63 10.25 -3.22
N GLY A 78 -9.83 10.56 -4.25
CA GLY A 78 -9.01 11.78 -4.31
C GLY A 78 -7.82 11.80 -3.35
N VAL A 79 -7.40 10.63 -2.84
CA VAL A 79 -6.31 10.52 -1.84
C VAL A 79 -5.03 9.90 -2.40
N PHE A 80 -5.01 9.59 -3.70
CA PHE A 80 -3.83 9.09 -4.38
C PHE A 80 -3.69 9.73 -5.76
N ARG A 81 -2.44 9.95 -6.17
CA ARG A 81 -2.12 10.57 -7.45
C ARG A 81 -2.65 9.76 -8.63
N THR A 82 -3.12 10.45 -9.66
CA THR A 82 -3.52 9.87 -10.95
C THR A 82 -2.39 9.88 -11.97
N GLU A 83 -1.40 10.75 -11.79
CA GLU A 83 -0.24 10.88 -12.66
C GLU A 83 1.03 11.23 -11.86
N TYR A 84 2.18 11.08 -12.50
CA TYR A 84 3.49 11.41 -11.91
C TYR A 84 3.96 12.78 -12.39
N ALA A 85 4.03 13.75 -11.47
CA ALA A 85 4.48 15.12 -11.78
C ALA A 85 6.00 15.35 -11.68
N SER A 86 6.77 14.33 -11.32
CA SER A 86 8.24 14.41 -11.19
C SER A 86 8.89 13.20 -11.85
N THR A 87 10.19 13.27 -12.10
CA THR A 87 11.01 12.14 -12.57
C THR A 87 11.91 11.57 -11.48
N THR A 88 11.81 12.10 -10.24
CA THR A 88 12.65 11.70 -9.13
C THR A 88 11.80 11.24 -7.95
N LEU A 89 12.32 10.28 -7.18
CA LEU A 89 11.69 9.83 -5.95
C LEU A 89 11.43 10.98 -4.97
N ARG A 90 12.37 11.94 -4.84
CA ARG A 90 12.17 13.12 -3.99
C ARG A 90 10.97 13.93 -4.41
N GLY A 91 10.83 14.22 -5.71
CA GLY A 91 9.68 14.96 -6.21
C GLY A 91 8.36 14.19 -6.06
N HIS A 92 8.37 12.85 -6.17
CA HIS A 92 7.19 12.04 -5.88
C HIS A 92 6.75 12.06 -4.41
N LEU A 93 7.68 12.36 -3.49
CA LEU A 93 7.46 12.43 -2.05
C LEU A 93 7.31 13.88 -1.54
N GLY A 94 7.31 14.88 -2.44
CA GLY A 94 7.24 16.29 -2.04
C GLY A 94 8.49 16.81 -1.31
N LEU A 95 9.63 16.14 -1.46
CA LEU A 95 10.87 16.47 -0.75
C LEU A 95 11.72 17.46 -1.57
N ALA A 96 12.20 18.52 -0.92
CA ALA A 96 13.15 19.45 -1.52
C ALA A 96 14.47 18.74 -1.90
N ARG A 97 15.09 19.20 -3.00
CA ARG A 97 16.44 18.74 -3.35
C ARG A 97 17.45 19.43 -2.43
N PRO A 98 18.24 18.69 -1.63
CA PRO A 98 19.23 19.32 -0.77
C PRO A 98 20.35 19.95 -1.61
N THR A 99 20.76 21.15 -1.23
CA THR A 99 21.95 21.78 -1.79
C THR A 99 23.18 20.95 -1.43
N SER A 100 24.07 20.74 -2.39
CA SER A 100 25.35 20.07 -2.11
C SER A 100 26.11 20.86 -1.05
N ARG A 101 26.73 20.17 -0.08
CA ARG A 101 27.59 20.79 0.93
C ARG A 101 28.81 21.53 0.35
N TYR A 102 29.13 21.26 -0.92
CA TYR A 102 30.22 21.89 -1.67
C TYR A 102 29.72 22.86 -2.75
N ALA A 103 28.42 23.15 -2.81
CA ALA A 103 27.92 24.17 -3.72
C ALA A 103 28.55 25.51 -3.33
N LYS A 104 29.26 26.15 -4.27
CA LYS A 104 29.75 27.50 -4.04
C LYS A 104 28.53 28.42 -3.85
N ALA A 105 28.59 29.27 -2.83
CA ALA A 105 27.66 30.40 -2.75
C ALA A 105 27.85 31.23 -4.03
N GLY A 106 26.76 31.40 -4.77
CA GLY A 106 26.73 32.29 -5.93
C GLY A 106 26.85 33.74 -5.52
#